data_AF-A0A8B9YQR8-F1
#
_entry.id   AF-A0A8B9YQR8-F1
#
_cell.length_a   1.000
_cell.length_b   1.000
_cell.length_c   1.000
_cell.angle_alpha   90.00
_cell.angle_beta   90.00
_cell.angle_gamma   90.00
#
_symmetry.space_group_name_H-M   'P 1'
#
loop_
_entity.id
_entity.type
_entity.pdbx_description
1 polymer ?
#
loop_
_entity_poly.entity_id
_entity_poly.type
_entity_poly.pdbx_seq_one_letter_code
_entity_poly.pdbx_strand_id
1 'polypeptide(L)'
;MARLRVRLVVTADDFGYCPRRDEGIVEAFLAGAVTSVSLLVNGSAAESAAELARRHQIPTGLHANLSEGRPVGPARHGASSLIGSEGFFLGKMGFRRAVAAGEVILPQVREELEAQLSRFRELLGRDPTHVDGHQHVHVLPGGPTSSWA
;
A
#
# COMPACT_ATOMS: atom_id res chain seq x y z
N MET A 1 8.77 -21.77 35.88
CA MET A 1 9.10 -20.58 35.07
C MET A 1 8.00 -20.38 34.02
N ALA A 2 7.36 -19.21 33.98
CA ALA A 2 6.39 -18.91 32.93
C ALA A 2 7.13 -18.79 31.59
N ARG A 3 6.76 -19.61 30.61
CA ARG A 3 7.33 -19.55 29.26
C ARG A 3 6.87 -18.25 28.61
N LEU A 4 7.81 -17.41 28.17
CA LEU A 4 7.48 -16.19 27.43
C LEU A 4 6.62 -16.56 26.21
N ARG A 5 5.43 -15.96 26.12
CA ARG A 5 4.57 -16.10 24.94
C ARG A 5 5.05 -15.14 23.88
N VAL A 6 5.53 -15.66 22.76
CA VAL A 6 5.84 -14.87 21.57
C VAL A 6 4.54 -14.61 20.82
N ARG A 7 4.26 -13.35 20.49
CA ARG A 7 3.21 -12.98 19.54
C ARG A 7 3.88 -12.81 18.18
N LEU A 8 3.54 -13.68 17.23
CA LEU A 8 3.99 -13.59 15.84
C LEU A 8 2.81 -13.12 14.98
N VAL A 9 3.05 -12.10 14.15
CA VAL A 9 2.14 -11.67 13.10
C VAL A 9 2.81 -11.99 11.77
N VAL A 10 2.17 -12.82 10.97
CA VAL A 10 2.54 -13.10 9.58
C VAL A 10 1.58 -12.31 8.70
N THR A 11 2.11 -11.31 8.00
CA THR A 11 1.35 -10.47 7.07
C THR A 11 1.66 -10.90 5.64
N ALA A 12 0.62 -11.09 4.82
CA ALA A 12 0.77 -11.27 3.38
C ALA A 12 0.58 -9.94 2.64
N ASP A 13 1.60 -9.53 1.90
CA ASP A 13 1.62 -8.30 1.11
C ASP A 13 0.80 -8.45 -0.18
N ASP A 14 0.51 -7.30 -0.80
CA ASP A 14 -0.09 -7.19 -2.13
C ASP A 14 -1.49 -7.82 -2.29
N PHE A 15 -2.28 -7.86 -1.21
CA PHE A 15 -3.69 -8.22 -1.30
C PHE A 15 -4.43 -7.13 -2.11
N GLY A 16 -5.27 -7.52 -3.07
CA GLY A 16 -5.89 -6.62 -4.05
C GLY A 16 -5.08 -6.43 -5.33
N TYR A 17 -3.90 -7.05 -5.48
CA TYR A 17 -3.13 -6.99 -6.72
C TYR A 17 -3.87 -7.67 -7.88
N CYS A 18 -4.27 -8.94 -7.71
CA CYS A 18 -5.06 -9.68 -8.68
C CYS A 18 -5.84 -10.84 -8.00
N PRO A 19 -6.95 -11.31 -8.61
CA PRO A 19 -7.82 -12.30 -7.96
C PRO A 19 -7.11 -13.61 -7.58
N ARG A 20 -6.22 -14.10 -8.44
CA ARG A 20 -5.46 -15.34 -8.19
C ARG A 20 -4.51 -15.23 -6.99
N ARG A 21 -3.93 -14.04 -6.76
CA ARG A 21 -3.07 -13.81 -5.59
C ARG A 21 -3.92 -13.75 -4.33
N ASP A 22 -5.04 -13.06 -4.41
CA ASP A 22 -5.97 -12.89 -3.29
C ASP A 22 -6.55 -14.22 -2.83
N GLU A 23 -6.92 -15.11 -3.76
CA GLU A 23 -7.36 -16.48 -3.47
C GLU A 23 -6.31 -17.26 -2.67
N GLY A 24 -5.04 -17.24 -3.11
CA GLY A 24 -3.96 -17.92 -2.40
C GLY A 24 -3.67 -17.32 -1.02
N ILE A 25 -3.78 -16.00 -0.86
CA ILE A 25 -3.65 -15.33 0.43
C ILE A 25 -4.79 -15.73 1.38
N VAL A 26 -6.02 -15.79 0.88
CA VAL A 26 -7.19 -16.23 1.66
C VAL A 26 -7.02 -17.70 2.08
N GLU A 27 -6.56 -18.57 1.18
CA GLU A 27 -6.27 -19.97 1.51
C GLU A 27 -5.23 -20.07 2.64
N ALA A 28 -4.12 -19.32 2.55
CA ALA A 28 -3.08 -19.31 3.57
C ALA A 28 -3.56 -18.74 4.92
N PHE A 29 -4.48 -17.76 4.90
CA PHE A 29 -5.10 -17.23 6.11
C PHE A 29 -6.04 -18.25 6.76
N LEU A 30 -6.89 -18.90 5.97
CA LEU A 30 -7.81 -19.94 6.46
C LEU A 30 -7.07 -21.18 7.00
N ALA A 31 -5.88 -21.48 6.45
CA ALA A 31 -4.99 -22.52 6.96
C ALA A 31 -4.20 -22.11 8.22
N GLY A 32 -4.27 -20.83 8.64
CA GLY A 32 -3.60 -20.31 9.84
C GLY A 32 -2.11 -19.98 9.68
N ALA A 33 -1.57 -20.05 8.45
CA ALA A 33 -0.18 -19.67 8.16
C ALA A 33 0.00 -18.15 8.08
N VAL A 34 -1.00 -17.46 7.52
CA VAL A 34 -1.08 -15.99 7.46
C VAL A 34 -2.04 -15.52 8.55
N THR A 35 -1.71 -14.42 9.21
CA THR A 35 -2.49 -13.85 10.31
C THR A 35 -3.07 -12.46 9.99
N SER A 36 -2.55 -11.79 8.96
CA SER A 36 -2.99 -10.48 8.50
C SER A 36 -2.62 -10.27 7.03
N VAL A 37 -3.18 -9.26 6.38
CA VAL A 37 -2.88 -8.90 4.99
C VAL A 37 -2.70 -7.40 4.85
N SER A 38 -1.93 -6.96 3.85
CA SER A 38 -1.79 -5.55 3.46
C SER A 38 -2.46 -5.31 2.12
N LEU A 39 -3.46 -4.43 2.08
CA LEU A 39 -4.28 -4.16 0.91
C LEU A 39 -3.70 -3.04 0.04
N LEU A 40 -3.46 -3.34 -1.23
CA LEU A 40 -3.22 -2.38 -2.31
C LEU A 40 -4.56 -1.79 -2.76
N VAL A 41 -4.91 -0.61 -2.25
CA VAL A 41 -6.19 0.06 -2.56
C VAL A 41 -6.30 0.57 -4.00
N ASN A 42 -5.18 0.68 -4.71
CA ASN A 42 -5.12 1.00 -6.13
C ASN A 42 -4.91 -0.24 -7.02
N GLY A 43 -4.87 -1.43 -6.42
CA GLY A 43 -4.72 -2.69 -7.14
C GLY A 43 -5.97 -3.03 -7.95
N SER A 44 -5.79 -3.80 -9.03
CA SER A 44 -6.88 -4.13 -9.96
C SER A 44 -8.00 -4.98 -9.36
N ALA A 45 -7.73 -5.62 -8.21
CA ALA A 45 -8.65 -6.48 -7.49
C ALA A 45 -8.99 -5.92 -6.10
N ALA A 46 -8.71 -4.65 -5.81
CA ALA A 46 -8.88 -4.04 -4.49
C ALA A 46 -10.30 -4.20 -3.93
N GLU A 47 -11.32 -4.02 -4.76
CA GLU A 47 -12.72 -4.16 -4.37
C GLU A 47 -13.07 -5.61 -3.97
N SER A 48 -12.71 -6.58 -4.81
CA SER A 48 -12.93 -8.01 -4.53
C SER A 48 -12.11 -8.49 -3.33
N ALA A 49 -10.88 -8.00 -3.18
CA ALA A 49 -10.04 -8.29 -2.03
C ALA A 49 -10.67 -7.73 -0.73
N ALA A 50 -11.18 -6.50 -0.76
CA ALA A 50 -11.90 -5.93 0.37
C ALA A 50 -13.14 -6.76 0.76
N GLU A 51 -13.89 -7.27 -0.23
CA GLU A 51 -15.00 -8.20 0.02
C GLU A 51 -14.54 -9.49 0.70
N LEU A 52 -13.45 -10.09 0.23
CA LEU A 52 -12.84 -11.29 0.83
C LEU A 52 -12.38 -11.03 2.26
N ALA A 53 -11.71 -9.90 2.52
CA ALA A 53 -11.27 -9.51 3.86
C ALA A 53 -12.46 -9.36 4.82
N ARG A 54 -13.56 -8.74 4.38
CA ARG A 54 -14.78 -8.61 5.20
C ARG A 54 -15.43 -9.97 5.45
N ARG A 55 -15.57 -10.80 4.40
CA ARG A 55 -16.18 -12.14 4.47
C ARG A 55 -15.46 -13.06 5.46
N HIS A 56 -14.13 -13.06 5.44
CA HIS A 56 -13.31 -13.93 6.28
C HIS A 56 -12.79 -13.25 7.55
N GLN A 57 -13.22 -12.02 7.82
CA GLN A 57 -12.81 -11.21 8.98
C GLN A 57 -11.29 -11.09 9.14
N ILE A 58 -10.58 -10.99 8.01
CA ILE A 58 -9.12 -10.92 7.96
C ILE A 58 -8.67 -9.59 8.57
N PRO A 59 -7.68 -9.55 9.49
CA PRO A 59 -7.02 -8.32 9.89
C PRO A 59 -6.31 -7.69 8.68
N THR A 60 -6.69 -6.47 8.30
CA THR A 60 -6.24 -5.82 7.07
C THR A 60 -5.48 -4.54 7.40
N GLY A 61 -4.28 -4.37 6.86
CA GLY A 61 -3.51 -3.13 6.84
C GLY A 61 -3.58 -2.44 5.48
N LEU A 62 -3.12 -1.19 5.41
CA LEU A 62 -2.95 -0.47 4.16
C LEU A 62 -1.55 -0.73 3.61
N HIS A 63 -1.46 -1.27 2.39
CA HIS A 63 -0.20 -1.38 1.65
C HIS A 63 0.01 -0.11 0.84
N ALA A 64 0.66 0.89 1.45
CA ALA A 64 0.86 2.19 0.80
C ALA A 64 1.71 2.06 -0.47
N ASN A 65 1.24 2.62 -1.58
CA ASN A 65 1.87 2.42 -2.89
C ASN A 65 2.20 3.75 -3.57
N LEU A 66 3.46 3.94 -3.97
CA LEU A 66 3.92 5.12 -4.72
C LEU A 66 4.68 4.73 -5.99
N SER A 67 4.63 3.46 -6.38
CA SER A 67 5.52 2.91 -7.40
C SER A 67 4.83 2.09 -8.47
N GLU A 68 3.60 1.60 -8.26
CA GLU A 68 2.96 0.70 -9.22
C GLU A 68 1.48 1.01 -9.46
N GLY A 69 1.04 0.92 -10.72
CA GLY A 69 -0.34 1.22 -11.10
C GLY A 69 -0.63 2.72 -11.20
N ARG A 70 -1.91 3.08 -11.22
CA ARG A 70 -2.37 4.47 -11.25
C ARG A 70 -2.57 4.99 -9.82
N PRO A 71 -2.33 6.29 -9.55
CA PRO A 71 -2.62 6.89 -8.25
C PRO A 71 -4.11 6.92 -7.95
N VAL A 72 -4.45 6.94 -6.66
CA VAL A 72 -5.83 7.15 -6.18
C VAL A 72 -6.15 8.63 -6.09
N GLY A 73 -5.18 9.44 -5.67
CA GLY A 73 -5.31 10.84 -5.33
C GLY A 73 -5.37 11.79 -6.54
N PRO A 74 -5.23 13.11 -6.29
CA PRO A 74 -5.38 14.15 -7.31
C PRO A 74 -4.44 14.01 -8.51
N ALA A 75 -3.28 13.39 -8.30
CA ALA A 75 -2.29 13.11 -9.35
C ALA A 75 -2.89 12.39 -10.57
N ARG A 76 -3.99 11.64 -10.41
CA ARG A 76 -4.68 10.97 -11.52
C ARG A 76 -5.23 11.90 -12.61
N HIS A 77 -5.37 13.20 -12.34
CA HIS A 77 -6.00 14.17 -13.26
C HIS A 77 -5.04 15.21 -13.86
N GLY A 78 -3.73 15.09 -13.64
CA GLY A 78 -2.81 16.12 -14.12
C GLY A 78 -1.34 15.74 -13.98
N ALA A 79 -0.46 16.68 -14.32
CA ALA A 79 0.98 16.49 -14.14
C ALA A 79 1.31 16.36 -12.64
N SER A 80 2.12 15.36 -12.30
CA SER A 80 2.58 15.10 -10.93
C SER A 80 4.02 14.59 -10.96
N SER A 81 4.78 14.92 -9.92
CA SER A 81 6.12 14.36 -9.68
C SER A 81 6.12 12.85 -9.41
N LEU A 82 4.94 12.24 -9.22
CA LEU A 82 4.79 10.82 -8.88
C LEU A 82 4.53 9.93 -10.09
N ILE A 83 4.13 10.50 -11.24
CA ILE A 83 3.65 9.75 -12.40
C ILE A 83 4.39 10.09 -13.69
N GLY A 84 4.44 9.13 -14.61
CA GLY A 84 4.89 9.35 -15.98
C GLY A 84 3.80 9.92 -16.89
N SER A 85 4.14 10.13 -18.17
CA SER A 85 3.24 10.69 -19.19
C SER A 85 1.98 9.87 -19.44
N GLU A 86 2.00 8.57 -19.13
CA GLU A 86 0.84 7.67 -19.28
C GLU A 86 -0.09 7.64 -18.06
N GLY A 87 0.22 8.43 -17.02
CA GLY A 87 -0.56 8.55 -15.79
C GLY A 87 -0.43 7.38 -14.83
N PHE A 88 0.64 6.58 -14.96
CA PHE A 88 1.04 5.55 -14.01
C PHE A 88 2.17 6.08 -13.13
N PHE A 89 2.30 5.54 -11.91
CA PHE A 89 3.46 5.81 -11.08
C PHE A 89 4.78 5.54 -11.83
N LEU A 90 5.84 6.26 -11.43
CA LEU A 90 7.16 6.19 -12.08
C LEU A 90 7.85 4.82 -12.01
N GLY A 91 7.24 3.79 -11.40
CA GLY A 91 7.92 2.53 -11.09
C GLY A 91 8.85 2.66 -9.90
N LYS A 92 9.22 1.53 -9.31
CA LYS A 92 10.21 1.47 -8.21
C LYS A 92 11.48 2.27 -8.52
N MET A 93 12.03 2.08 -9.72
CA MET A 93 13.29 2.70 -10.12
C MET A 93 13.14 4.16 -10.52
N GLY A 94 12.03 4.53 -11.17
CA GLY A 94 11.78 5.92 -11.52
C GLY A 94 11.54 6.77 -10.27
N PHE A 95 10.73 6.28 -9.33
CA PHE A 95 10.53 6.95 -8.05
C PHE A 95 11.84 7.14 -7.27
N ARG A 96 12.68 6.08 -7.18
CA ARG A 96 14.02 6.19 -6.56
C ARG A 96 14.90 7.26 -7.20
N ARG A 97 14.93 7.34 -8.53
CA ARG A 97 15.71 8.37 -9.24
C ARG A 97 15.16 9.77 -8.96
N ALA A 98 13.84 9.95 -9.01
CA ALA A 98 13.21 11.22 -8.71
C ALA A 98 13.49 11.69 -7.27
N VAL A 99 13.45 10.78 -6.28
CA VAL A 99 13.83 11.11 -4.90
C VAL A 99 15.30 11.53 -4.81
N ALA A 100 16.20 10.77 -5.42
CA ALA A 100 17.64 11.09 -5.41
C ALA A 100 17.96 12.43 -6.11
N ALA A 101 17.20 12.78 -7.13
CA ALA A 101 17.30 14.05 -7.85
C ALA A 101 16.59 15.23 -7.13
N GLY A 102 15.83 14.98 -6.06
CA GLY A 102 15.04 16.01 -5.38
C GLY A 102 13.81 16.48 -6.17
N GLU A 103 13.33 15.67 -7.10
CA GLU A 103 12.21 15.98 -8.01
C GLU A 103 10.84 15.61 -7.42
N VAL A 104 10.81 14.81 -6.36
CA VAL A 104 9.57 14.40 -5.68
C VAL A 104 9.04 15.52 -4.81
N ILE A 105 7.81 15.96 -5.09
CA ILE A 105 7.10 16.98 -4.33
C ILE A 105 6.40 16.31 -3.14
N LEU A 106 6.94 16.50 -1.93
CA LEU A 106 6.40 15.88 -0.71
C LEU A 106 4.90 16.13 -0.44
N PRO A 107 4.35 17.34 -0.67
CA PRO A 107 2.89 17.54 -0.60
C PRO A 107 2.09 16.57 -1.47
N GLN A 108 2.55 16.24 -2.68
CA GLN A 108 1.86 15.29 -3.57
C GLN A 108 1.93 13.86 -3.01
N VAL A 109 3.05 13.48 -2.37
CA VAL A 109 3.15 12.20 -1.67
C VAL A 109 2.13 12.13 -0.54
N ARG A 110 2.01 13.20 0.27
CA ARG A 110 1.02 13.28 1.35
C ARG A 110 -0.40 13.14 0.82
N GLU A 111 -0.77 13.92 -0.21
CA GLU A 111 -2.09 13.89 -0.82
C GLU A 111 -2.45 12.49 -1.35
N GLU A 112 -1.49 11.79 -1.97
CA GLU A 112 -1.69 10.44 -2.46
C GLU A 112 -1.91 9.44 -1.31
N LEU A 113 -1.10 9.52 -0.25
CA LEU A 113 -1.24 8.63 0.90
C LEU A 113 -2.55 8.87 1.68
N GLU A 114 -2.98 10.14 1.79
CA GLU A 114 -4.27 10.50 2.37
C GLU A 114 -5.44 9.99 1.52
N ALA A 115 -5.33 10.06 0.18
CA ALA A 115 -6.30 9.49 -0.73
C ALA A 115 -6.37 7.96 -0.63
N GLN A 116 -5.23 7.27 -0.52
CA GLN A 116 -5.18 5.82 -0.32
C GLN A 116 -5.80 5.40 1.01
N LEU A 117 -5.53 6.12 2.10
CA LEU A 117 -6.15 5.88 3.40
C LEU A 117 -7.67 6.12 3.34
N SER A 118 -8.11 7.14 2.63
CA SER A 118 -9.55 7.42 2.44
C SER A 118 -10.22 6.29 1.66
N ARG A 119 -9.58 5.84 0.56
CA ARG A 119 -10.07 4.70 -0.23
C ARG A 119 -10.10 3.40 0.57
N PHE A 120 -9.11 3.16 1.44
CA PHE A 120 -9.13 2.02 2.34
C PHE A 120 -10.38 2.03 3.23
N ARG A 121 -10.68 3.19 3.84
CA ARG A 121 -11.85 3.35 4.70
C ARG A 121 -13.16 3.16 3.95
N GLU A 122 -13.27 3.66 2.72
CA GLU A 122 -14.43 3.41 1.86
C GLU A 122 -14.62 1.92 1.59
N LEU A 123 -13.55 1.20 1.27
CA LEU A 123 -13.59 -0.22 0.96
C LEU A 123 -13.91 -1.07 2.20
N LEU A 124 -13.29 -0.80 3.35
CA LEU A 124 -13.36 -1.69 4.52
C LEU A 124 -14.31 -1.21 5.62
N GLY A 125 -14.76 0.04 5.57
CA GLY A 125 -15.61 0.65 6.60
C GLY A 125 -14.91 0.88 7.95
N ARG A 126 -13.57 0.81 8.00
CA ARG A 126 -12.75 0.96 9.21
C ARG A 126 -11.34 1.45 8.88
N ASP A 127 -10.61 1.89 9.91
CA ASP A 127 -9.18 2.19 9.80
C ASP A 127 -8.34 0.91 9.59
N PRO A 128 -7.17 1.02 8.93
CA PRO A 128 -6.27 -0.12 8.77
C PRO A 128 -5.65 -0.52 10.11
N THR A 129 -5.40 -1.82 10.29
CA THR A 129 -4.75 -2.35 11.50
C THR A 129 -3.27 -1.99 11.60
N HIS A 130 -2.64 -1.70 10.46
CA HIS A 130 -1.25 -1.29 10.32
C HIS A 130 -1.06 -0.62 8.95
N VAL A 131 0.08 0.03 8.75
CA VAL A 131 0.50 0.58 7.46
C VAL A 131 1.91 0.12 7.18
N ASP A 132 2.12 -0.47 6.02
CA ASP A 132 3.43 -0.77 5.43
C ASP A 132 3.46 -0.17 4.01
N GLY A 133 4.40 -0.58 3.14
CA GLY A 133 4.40 -0.03 1.80
C GLY A 133 5.05 -0.87 0.73
N HIS A 134 4.42 -0.82 -0.44
CA HIS A 134 4.75 -1.57 -1.62
C HIS A 134 6.18 -1.28 -2.10
N GLN A 135 6.92 -2.35 -2.39
CA GLN A 135 8.30 -2.31 -2.88
C GLN A 135 9.29 -1.53 -1.99
N HIS A 136 8.91 -1.23 -0.74
CA HIS A 136 9.67 -0.45 0.23
C HIS A 136 10.15 0.91 -0.32
N VAL A 137 9.40 1.56 -1.20
CA VAL A 137 9.80 2.91 -1.67
C VAL A 137 9.61 3.99 -0.60
N HIS A 138 8.82 3.71 0.44
CA HIS A 138 8.57 4.59 1.57
C HIS A 138 9.77 4.73 2.53
N VAL A 139 10.77 3.84 2.48
CA VAL A 139 11.97 3.92 3.36
C VAL A 139 13.11 4.72 2.75
N LEU A 140 12.93 5.25 1.53
CA LEU A 140 13.94 6.09 0.90
C LEU A 140 14.12 7.36 1.73
N PRO A 141 15.37 7.78 2.02
CA PRO A 141 15.59 9.04 2.69
C PRO A 141 14.98 10.15 1.84
N GLY A 142 14.38 11.16 2.49
CA GLY A 142 13.99 12.36 1.77
C GLY A 142 15.20 12.91 1.03
N GLY A 143 14.97 13.41 -0.19
CA GLY A 143 16.05 13.91 -1.06
C GLY A 143 16.90 15.00 -0.36
N PRO A 144 17.97 15.48 -1.00
CA PRO A 144 18.96 16.39 -0.38
C PRO A 144 18.39 17.70 0.20
N THR A 145 17.12 18.01 -0.04
CA THR A 145 16.40 19.20 0.46
C THR A 145 15.36 18.92 1.55
N SER A 146 15.20 17.67 2.03
CA SER A 146 14.17 17.35 3.03
C SER A 146 14.61 17.77 4.44
N SER A 147 14.44 19.06 4.78
CA SER A 147 14.27 19.45 6.18
C SER A 147 12.90 18.95 6.63
N TRP A 148 12.89 17.88 7.43
CA TRP A 148 11.73 17.50 8.23
C TRP A 148 11.65 18.48 9.42
N ALA A 149 11.18 19.70 9.15
CA ALA A 149 10.90 20.72 10.16
C ALA A 149 9.45 21.16 10.03
#